data_AF-A0A0L0UZ10-F1
#
_entry.id   AF-A0A0L0UZ10-F1
#
_cell.length_a   1.000
_cell.length_b   1.000
_cell.length_c   1.000
_cell.angle_alpha   90.00
_cell.angle_beta   90.00
_cell.angle_gamma   90.00
#
_symmetry.space_group_name_H-M   'P 1'
#
loop_
_entity.id
_entity.type
_entity.pdbx_description
1 polymer ?
#
loop_
_entity_poly.entity_id
_entity_poly.type
_entity_poly.pdbx_seq_one_letter_code
_entity_poly.pdbx_strand_id
1 'polypeptide(L)'
;MFIMNIFQRAYLTFAFLALFITLHPDQVEAVEIVKKECTYHFNRVGAVPGRASCQYNDFVDFACEPTSCLTKQPRGFESLYYYGCHASDFSADRKLVHAAQYVRRDTYASVQDWDGSWWDCPYNIPGHHNDQYLVCTDCYYVPPKP
;
A
#
# COMPACT_ATOMS: atom_id res chain seq x y z
N MET A 1 43.79 51.32 -8.33
CA MET A 1 43.55 50.17 -7.42
C MET A 1 42.05 50.03 -7.16
N PHE A 2 41.24 49.67 -8.16
CA PHE A 2 39.77 49.52 -8.05
C PHE A 2 39.22 48.23 -8.68
N ILE A 3 40.10 47.43 -9.31
CA ILE A 3 39.70 46.26 -10.10
C ILE A 3 39.70 44.98 -9.23
N MET A 4 40.59 44.86 -8.25
CA MET A 4 40.70 43.67 -7.37
C MET A 4 39.46 43.40 -6.51
N ASN A 5 38.63 44.41 -6.23
CA ASN A 5 37.47 44.29 -5.34
C ASN A 5 36.22 43.73 -6.07
N ILE A 6 36.15 43.92 -7.39
CA ILE A 6 35.02 43.42 -8.21
C ILE A 6 35.16 41.90 -8.44
N PHE A 7 36.40 41.43 -8.68
CA PHE A 7 36.66 40.01 -8.93
C PHE A 7 36.44 39.13 -7.69
N GLN A 8 36.72 39.63 -6.46
CA GLN A 8 36.47 38.87 -5.23
C GLN A 8 34.97 38.70 -4.92
N ARG A 9 34.15 39.74 -5.17
CA ARG A 9 32.69 39.66 -4.96
C ARG A 9 31.99 38.70 -5.92
N ALA A 10 32.41 38.70 -7.19
CA ALA A 10 31.85 37.81 -8.20
C ALA A 10 32.19 36.33 -7.92
N TYR A 11 33.42 36.06 -7.46
CA TYR A 11 33.86 34.70 -7.12
C TYR A 11 33.08 34.10 -5.95
N LEU A 12 32.78 34.91 -4.92
CA LEU A 12 31.96 34.49 -3.79
C LEU A 12 30.54 34.12 -4.23
N THR A 13 29.88 34.94 -5.04
CA THR A 13 28.52 34.64 -5.53
C THR A 13 28.46 33.39 -6.41
N PHE A 14 29.45 33.16 -7.26
CA PHE A 14 29.51 31.95 -8.09
C PHE A 14 29.79 30.68 -7.27
N ALA A 15 30.65 30.76 -6.26
CA ALA A 15 30.93 29.65 -5.36
C ALA A 15 29.69 29.25 -4.53
N PHE A 16 28.89 30.22 -4.08
CA PHE A 16 27.64 29.94 -3.38
C PHE A 16 26.59 29.30 -4.29
N LEU A 17 26.44 29.75 -5.55
CA LEU A 17 25.50 29.14 -6.50
C LEU A 17 25.85 27.68 -6.81
N ALA A 18 27.14 27.37 -6.94
CA ALA A 18 27.61 25.99 -7.08
C ALA A 18 27.33 25.15 -5.82
N LEU A 19 27.50 25.73 -4.62
CA LEU A 19 27.16 25.06 -3.36
C LEU A 19 25.65 24.77 -3.23
N PHE A 20 24.77 25.66 -3.69
CA PHE A 20 23.32 25.40 -3.68
C PHE A 20 22.93 24.27 -4.62
N ILE A 21 23.59 24.15 -5.78
CA ILE A 21 23.33 23.05 -6.73
C ILE A 21 23.88 21.73 -6.19
N THR A 22 25.00 21.72 -5.45
CA THR A 22 25.57 20.49 -4.89
C THR A 22 24.98 20.08 -3.53
N LEU A 23 24.41 21.00 -2.74
CA LEU A 23 23.73 20.70 -1.47
C LEU A 23 22.22 20.42 -1.61
N HIS A 24 21.63 20.61 -2.79
CA HIS A 24 20.23 20.23 -3.07
C HIS A 24 20.04 19.18 -4.16
N PRO A 25 20.76 18.06 -4.16
CA PRO A 25 20.18 16.84 -4.65
C PRO A 25 19.56 16.15 -3.43
N ASP A 26 18.33 16.55 -3.09
CA ASP A 26 17.37 15.52 -2.70
C ASP A 26 17.29 14.62 -3.95
N GLN A 27 18.19 13.63 -4.01
CA GLN A 27 18.08 12.53 -4.95
C GLN A 27 16.74 11.90 -4.58
N VAL A 28 15.68 12.26 -5.29
CA VAL A 28 14.43 11.51 -5.25
C VAL A 28 14.81 10.16 -5.81
N GLU A 29 15.19 9.25 -4.93
CA GLU A 29 15.50 7.87 -5.28
C GLU A 29 14.30 7.37 -6.06
N ALA A 30 14.53 7.01 -7.33
CA ALA A 30 13.46 6.54 -8.20
C ALA A 30 12.89 5.28 -7.56
N VAL A 31 11.70 5.41 -6.99
CA VAL A 31 11.04 4.31 -6.32
C VAL A 31 10.64 3.29 -7.36
N GLU A 32 11.09 2.04 -7.22
CA GLU A 32 10.75 0.96 -8.14
C GLU A 32 9.25 0.64 -8.05
N ILE A 33 8.52 0.93 -9.13
CA ILE A 33 7.10 0.60 -9.25
C ILE A 33 6.96 -0.86 -9.69
N VAL A 34 6.27 -1.66 -8.89
CA VAL A 34 6.15 -3.10 -9.06
C VAL A 34 4.70 -3.56 -9.05
N LYS A 35 4.43 -4.65 -9.78
CA LYS A 35 3.20 -5.43 -9.62
C LYS A 35 3.33 -6.36 -8.42
N LYS A 36 2.32 -6.41 -7.56
CA LYS A 36 2.27 -7.29 -6.39
C LYS A 36 0.93 -7.98 -6.22
N GLU A 37 1.00 -9.24 -5.82
CA GLU A 37 -0.14 -10.01 -5.36
C GLU A 37 -0.22 -9.89 -3.85
N CYS A 38 -1.33 -9.37 -3.34
CA CYS A 38 -1.56 -9.15 -1.91
C CYS A 38 -2.05 -10.46 -1.26
N THR A 39 -1.25 -11.52 -1.37
CA THR A 39 -1.63 -12.89 -1.01
C THR A 39 -1.73 -13.12 0.48
N TYR A 40 -1.14 -12.23 1.31
CA TYR A 40 -1.18 -12.32 2.76
C TYR A 40 -2.17 -11.32 3.37
N HIS A 41 -2.02 -10.04 3.06
CA HIS A 41 -2.88 -8.98 3.60
C HIS A 41 -3.04 -7.85 2.59
N PHE A 42 -4.22 -7.23 2.61
CA PHE A 42 -4.49 -5.98 1.92
C PHE A 42 -5.29 -5.08 2.83
N ASN A 43 -4.94 -3.79 2.85
CA ASN A 43 -5.75 -2.77 3.51
C ASN A 43 -5.86 -1.52 2.63
N ARG A 44 -7.08 -1.07 2.37
CA ARG A 44 -7.34 0.14 1.56
C ARG A 44 -6.71 1.41 2.13
N VAL A 45 -6.46 1.47 3.45
CA VAL A 45 -5.76 2.55 4.13
C VAL A 45 -4.45 2.01 4.70
N GLY A 46 -3.37 2.15 3.94
CA GLY A 46 -2.02 1.76 4.34
C GLY A 46 -1.34 2.79 5.25
N ALA A 47 -0.10 2.49 5.64
CA ALA A 47 0.71 3.37 6.48
C ALA A 47 1.16 4.66 5.76
N VAL A 48 1.20 4.64 4.43
CA VAL A 48 1.50 5.81 3.60
C VAL A 48 0.21 6.54 3.26
N PRO A 49 0.09 7.86 3.52
CA PRO A 49 -1.11 8.63 3.20
C PRO A 49 -1.55 8.47 1.74
N GLY A 50 -2.83 8.14 1.54
CA GLY A 50 -3.44 7.96 0.22
C GLY A 50 -3.10 6.65 -0.49
N ARG A 51 -2.29 5.76 0.12
CA ARG A 51 -1.92 4.47 -0.48
C ARG A 51 -2.57 3.32 0.28
N ALA A 52 -2.87 2.25 -0.43
CA ALA A 52 -3.24 0.97 0.15
C ALA A 52 -1.99 0.21 0.61
N SER A 53 -2.14 -0.65 1.60
CA SER A 53 -1.13 -1.63 2.00
C SER A 53 -1.39 -2.95 1.28
N CYS A 54 -0.33 -3.57 0.76
CA CYS A 54 -0.36 -4.84 0.05
C CYS A 54 0.82 -5.70 0.51
N GLN A 55 0.50 -6.85 1.09
CA GLN A 55 1.47 -7.75 1.68
C GLN A 55 1.34 -9.14 1.05
N TYR A 56 2.48 -9.73 0.69
CA TYR A 56 2.55 -11.13 0.26
C TYR A 56 3.05 -12.07 1.38
N ASN A 57 3.61 -11.50 2.45
CA ASN A 57 3.94 -12.15 3.72
C ASN A 57 3.82 -11.12 4.87
N ASP A 58 4.10 -11.52 6.10
CA ASP A 58 4.01 -10.70 7.31
C ASP A 58 5.15 -9.68 7.50
N PHE A 59 6.20 -9.74 6.69
CA PHE A 59 7.41 -8.91 6.85
C PHE A 59 7.52 -7.78 5.84
N VAL A 60 6.83 -7.89 4.70
CA VAL A 60 7.02 -7.00 3.55
C VAL A 60 5.72 -6.32 3.19
N ASP A 61 5.70 -5.00 3.34
CA ASP A 61 4.58 -4.15 2.96
C ASP A 61 4.91 -3.31 1.73
N PHE A 62 3.93 -3.20 0.83
CA PHE A 62 3.99 -2.32 -0.33
C PHE A 62 2.87 -1.28 -0.25
N ALA A 63 3.25 -0.02 -0.48
CA ALA A 63 2.31 1.08 -0.67
C ALA A 63 1.84 1.10 -2.12
N CYS A 64 0.57 0.77 -2.33
CA CYS A 64 -0.04 0.65 -3.65
C CYS A 64 -1.05 1.76 -3.94
N GLU A 65 -1.19 2.12 -5.22
CA GLU A 65 -2.26 2.99 -5.67
C GLU A 65 -3.59 2.24 -5.53
N PRO A 66 -4.57 2.73 -4.74
CA PRO A 66 -5.79 1.99 -4.50
C PRO A 66 -6.54 1.61 -5.78
N THR A 67 -6.53 2.49 -6.79
CA THR A 67 -7.20 2.24 -8.08
C THR A 67 -6.48 1.21 -8.95
N SER A 68 -5.22 0.88 -8.64
CA SER A 68 -4.45 -0.17 -9.34
C SER A 68 -4.73 -1.57 -8.81
N CYS A 69 -5.39 -1.70 -7.66
CA CYS A 69 -5.64 -2.95 -6.97
C CYS A 69 -6.94 -3.59 -7.45
N LEU A 70 -6.80 -4.70 -8.18
CA LEU A 70 -7.91 -5.38 -8.84
C LEU A 70 -8.06 -6.83 -8.35
N THR A 71 -9.29 -7.32 -8.29
CA THR A 71 -9.56 -8.76 -8.19
C THR A 71 -9.16 -9.46 -9.49
N LYS A 72 -9.03 -10.80 -9.47
CA LYS A 72 -8.70 -11.60 -10.66
C LYS A 72 -9.66 -11.38 -11.84
N GLN A 73 -10.93 -11.16 -11.54
CA GLN A 73 -11.88 -10.56 -12.47
C GLN A 73 -11.70 -9.06 -12.31
N PRO A 74 -11.28 -8.28 -13.32
CA PRO A 74 -10.70 -6.94 -13.17
C PRO A 74 -11.69 -5.89 -12.60
N ARG A 75 -11.98 -5.98 -11.31
CA ARG A 75 -12.83 -5.10 -10.52
C ARG A 75 -11.98 -4.52 -9.41
N GLY A 76 -12.19 -3.24 -9.11
CA GLY A 76 -11.48 -2.56 -8.02
C GLY A 76 -11.79 -3.17 -6.66
N PHE A 77 -10.96 -2.82 -5.66
CA PHE A 77 -11.15 -3.28 -4.27
C PHE A 77 -12.54 -2.94 -3.70
N GLU A 78 -13.19 -1.85 -4.16
CA GLU A 78 -14.59 -1.48 -3.86
C GLU A 78 -15.63 -2.57 -4.23
N SER A 79 -15.21 -3.58 -5.01
CA SER A 79 -16.02 -4.73 -5.38
C SER A 79 -15.59 -6.03 -4.69
N LEU A 80 -14.79 -5.93 -3.63
CA LEU A 80 -14.28 -7.09 -2.90
C LEU A 80 -15.27 -7.51 -1.81
N TYR A 81 -15.93 -8.65 -2.03
CA TYR A 81 -16.95 -9.18 -1.13
C TYR A 81 -16.62 -10.60 -0.69
N TYR A 82 -16.86 -10.88 0.58
CA TYR A 82 -16.78 -12.22 1.17
C TYR A 82 -18.15 -12.67 1.66
N TYR A 83 -18.37 -13.98 1.68
CA TYR A 83 -19.70 -14.56 1.89
C TYR A 83 -19.70 -15.60 3.00
N GLY A 84 -20.82 -15.75 3.70
CA GLY A 84 -20.99 -16.78 4.72
C GLY A 84 -19.94 -16.70 5.83
N CYS A 85 -19.67 -15.49 6.31
CA CYS A 85 -18.69 -15.23 7.35
C CYS A 85 -19.32 -15.32 8.73
N HIS A 86 -18.50 -15.44 9.76
CA HIS A 86 -18.93 -15.50 11.15
C HIS A 86 -18.01 -14.67 12.05
N ALA A 87 -18.50 -14.29 13.23
CA ALA A 87 -17.64 -13.75 14.27
C ALA A 87 -16.62 -14.83 14.72
N SER A 88 -15.45 -14.42 15.19
CA SER A 88 -14.39 -15.36 15.59
C SER A 88 -14.79 -16.29 16.75
N ASP A 89 -15.72 -15.84 17.59
CA ASP A 89 -16.33 -16.62 18.68
C ASP A 89 -17.61 -17.37 18.26
N PHE A 90 -17.96 -17.34 16.97
CA PHE A 90 -19.18 -17.92 16.40
C PHE A 90 -20.49 -17.39 17.01
N SER A 91 -20.47 -16.21 17.65
CA SER A 91 -21.66 -15.61 18.26
C SER A 91 -22.66 -15.04 17.23
N ALA A 92 -22.19 -14.76 16.02
CA ALA A 92 -22.97 -14.14 14.96
C ALA A 92 -22.49 -14.57 13.57
N ASP A 93 -23.40 -14.54 12.61
CA ASP A 93 -23.13 -14.79 11.19
C ASP A 93 -23.35 -13.52 10.36
N ARG A 94 -22.58 -13.39 9.27
CA ARG A 94 -22.73 -12.32 8.28
C ARG A 94 -22.71 -12.91 6.87
N LYS A 95 -23.85 -12.83 6.19
CA LYS A 95 -24.02 -13.40 4.85
C LYS A 95 -23.08 -12.79 3.81
N LEU A 96 -22.80 -11.50 3.92
CA LEU A 96 -22.00 -10.73 3.00
C LEU A 96 -21.19 -9.69 3.77
N VAL A 97 -19.88 -9.65 3.55
CA VAL A 97 -18.95 -8.67 4.12
C VAL A 97 -18.34 -7.89 2.97
N HIS A 98 -18.48 -6.57 2.98
CA HIS A 98 -17.80 -5.69 2.04
C HIS A 98 -16.41 -5.39 2.59
N ALA A 99 -15.35 -5.91 1.96
CA ALA A 99 -14.02 -5.87 2.54
C ALA A 99 -13.41 -4.46 2.46
N ALA A 100 -13.12 -3.86 3.61
CA ALA A 100 -12.21 -2.72 3.73
C ALA A 100 -10.74 -3.17 3.77
N GLN A 101 -10.49 -4.30 4.42
CA GLN A 101 -9.22 -5.00 4.45
C GLN A 101 -9.41 -6.49 4.71
N TYR A 102 -8.40 -7.31 4.42
CA TYR A 102 -8.39 -8.72 4.75
C TYR A 102 -7.00 -9.19 5.16
N VAL A 103 -6.95 -10.19 6.03
CA VAL A 103 -5.78 -11.01 6.29
C VAL A 103 -6.12 -12.45 5.92
N ARG A 104 -5.36 -13.05 5.00
CA ARG A 104 -5.53 -14.44 4.61
C ARG A 104 -4.87 -15.36 5.63
N ARG A 105 -5.63 -16.36 6.07
CA ARG A 105 -5.17 -17.48 6.90
C ARG A 105 -5.21 -18.76 6.07
N ASP A 106 -4.90 -19.89 6.70
CA ASP A 106 -4.79 -21.17 6.02
C ASP A 106 -6.12 -21.65 5.42
N THR A 107 -7.22 -21.46 6.16
CA THR A 107 -8.55 -22.00 5.78
C THR A 107 -9.64 -20.94 5.65
N TYR A 108 -9.36 -19.69 5.97
CA TYR A 108 -10.29 -18.57 5.95
C TYR A 108 -9.55 -17.25 5.75
N ALA A 109 -10.28 -16.20 5.38
CA ALA A 109 -9.80 -14.83 5.47
C ALA A 109 -10.44 -14.15 6.69
N SER A 110 -9.65 -13.46 7.50
CA SER A 110 -10.20 -12.52 8.49
C SER A 110 -10.39 -11.19 7.78
N VAL A 111 -11.63 -10.73 7.69
CA VAL A 111 -12.04 -9.62 6.83
C VAL A 111 -12.66 -8.54 7.69
N GLN A 112 -12.18 -7.31 7.51
CA GLN A 112 -12.81 -6.15 8.13
C GLN A 112 -13.87 -5.59 7.17
N ASP A 113 -15.09 -5.40 7.67
CA ASP A 113 -16.12 -4.65 6.96
C ASP A 113 -15.83 -3.14 7.03
N TRP A 114 -16.51 -2.34 6.22
CA TRP A 114 -16.38 -0.88 6.20
C TRP A 114 -16.86 -0.20 7.48
N ASP A 115 -17.71 -0.87 8.26
CA ASP A 115 -18.12 -0.44 9.61
C ASP A 115 -17.03 -0.68 10.67
N GLY A 116 -15.92 -1.32 10.30
CA GLY A 116 -14.78 -1.62 11.16
C GLY A 116 -14.87 -2.97 11.89
N SER A 117 -16.01 -3.68 11.81
CA SER A 117 -16.17 -5.01 12.39
C SER A 117 -15.39 -6.07 11.64
N TRP A 118 -14.91 -7.10 12.36
CA TRP A 118 -14.12 -8.20 11.81
C TRP A 118 -14.93 -9.48 11.75
N TRP A 119 -14.77 -10.21 10.65
CA TRP A 119 -15.48 -11.45 10.36
C TRP A 119 -14.52 -12.46 9.75
N ASP A 120 -14.59 -13.70 10.21
CA ASP A 120 -13.82 -14.79 9.63
C ASP A 120 -14.67 -15.44 8.53
N CYS A 121 -14.12 -15.49 7.33
CA CYS A 121 -14.79 -15.91 6.10
C CYS A 121 -14.10 -17.18 5.56
N PRO A 122 -14.68 -18.37 5.79
CA PRO A 122 -14.10 -19.64 5.36
C PRO A 122 -13.88 -19.69 3.85
N TYR A 123 -12.82 -20.35 3.38
CA TYR A 123 -12.58 -20.51 1.94
C TYR A 123 -13.48 -21.55 1.29
N ASN A 124 -14.03 -22.48 2.06
CA ASN A 124 -14.81 -23.62 1.58
C ASN A 124 -16.31 -23.33 1.43
N ILE A 125 -16.71 -22.07 1.23
CA ILE A 125 -18.10 -21.71 0.99
C ILE A 125 -18.49 -22.06 -0.47
N PRO A 126 -19.44 -22.97 -0.70
CA PRO A 126 -19.77 -23.44 -2.05
C PRO A 126 -20.26 -22.32 -2.97
N GLY A 127 -19.65 -22.19 -4.16
CA GLY A 127 -20.04 -21.18 -5.15
C GLY A 127 -19.56 -19.76 -4.85
N HIS A 128 -18.76 -19.58 -3.80
CA HIS A 128 -18.18 -18.29 -3.41
C HIS A 128 -16.65 -18.35 -3.44
N HIS A 129 -16.01 -17.22 -3.73
CA HIS A 129 -14.55 -17.10 -3.90
C HIS A 129 -13.90 -16.37 -2.72
N ASN A 130 -14.08 -16.90 -1.51
CA ASN A 130 -13.48 -16.30 -0.31
C ASN A 130 -11.95 -16.47 -0.25
N ASP A 131 -11.35 -17.25 -1.15
CA ASP A 131 -9.89 -17.38 -1.30
C ASP A 131 -9.28 -16.31 -2.24
N GLN A 132 -10.10 -15.39 -2.73
CA GLN A 132 -9.67 -14.30 -3.60
C GLN A 132 -8.70 -13.35 -2.88
N TYR A 133 -7.87 -12.69 -3.69
CA TYR A 133 -6.94 -11.68 -3.27
C TYR A 133 -6.78 -10.64 -4.38
N LEU A 134 -6.30 -9.45 -4.01
CA LEU A 134 -6.03 -8.37 -4.95
C LEU A 134 -4.65 -8.48 -5.56
N VAL A 135 -4.56 -8.01 -6.79
CA VAL A 135 -3.32 -7.79 -7.51
C VAL A 135 -3.23 -6.30 -7.83
N CYS A 136 -2.20 -5.64 -7.34
CA CYS A 136 -1.96 -4.22 -7.52
C CYS A 136 -0.78 -4.02 -8.48
N THR A 137 -0.87 -3.06 -9.41
CA THR A 137 0.15 -2.86 -10.45
C THR A 137 1.01 -1.62 -10.25
N ASP A 138 0.58 -0.70 -9.40
CA ASP A 138 1.33 0.50 -9.03
C ASP A 138 1.62 0.42 -7.54
N CYS A 139 2.75 -0.18 -7.19
CA CYS A 139 3.17 -0.39 -5.81
C CYS A 139 4.65 -0.10 -5.62
N TYR A 140 5.03 0.26 -4.41
CA TYR A 140 6.43 0.32 -4.02
C TYR A 140 6.67 -0.14 -2.60
N TYR A 141 7.86 -0.66 -2.34
CA TYR A 141 8.23 -1.20 -1.04
C TYR A 141 8.26 -0.11 0.03
N VAL A 142 7.69 -0.40 1.20
CA VAL A 142 7.78 0.46 2.38
C VAL A 142 8.77 -0.17 3.36
N PRO A 143 9.93 0.48 3.61
CA PRO A 143 10.86 0.02 4.62
C PRO A 143 10.20 -0.02 6.01
N PRO A 144 10.52 -1.02 6.86
CA PRO A 144 10.09 -1.01 8.25
C PRO A 144 10.53 0.29 8.92
N LYS A 145 9.65 0.86 9.76
CA LYS A 145 10.07 1.97 10.61
C LYS A 145 11.17 1.47 11.56
N PRO A 146 12.26 2.24 11.74
CA PRO A 146 13.30 1.91 12.71
C PRO A 146 12.78 1.90 14.15
#